data_AF-A0A419GJQ7-F1
#
_entry.id   AF-A0A419GJQ7-F1
#
_cell.length_a   1.000
_cell.length_b   1.000
_cell.length_c   1.000
_cell.angle_alpha   90.00
_cell.angle_beta   90.00
_cell.angle_gamma   90.00
#
_symmetry.space_group_name_H-M   'P 1'
#
loop_
_entity.id
_entity.type
_entity.pdbx_description
1 polymer ?
#
loop_
_entity_poly.entity_id
_entity_poly.type
_entity_poly.pdbx_seq_one_letter_code
_entity_poly.pdbx_strand_id
1 'polypeptide(L)'
;SGADIDIYEEFLKYIVEYRKKIATIFDSSTLRTLLQDLGDNARRCGNPIDYNSTFRKENAKTLFVLSEEANNLIKFYHHRKRATFGKTVFKEFAIEAFRNPYEVEYFRNRYYEFYLFSIYAPLSIRKTRGNYEQKSDERDRGQHLKVHDFYKQNVSKCVHLSDIAINNDSQKNYIFEKKLSKYFALICRPGCIAPSEDEMFMQQAYCMSVKSNCISRQVGAIIVGKRRFIVGAGWNDVGAGQIPCGFRRYSDVEGTNSPFPISLKEEAQDFAKFLNESGSGFLSHDFCFKDEYSKFKTSKRMALLRKEDSALSEWKSKYKVPEEGIASLSDLVATNFTPKRLEYCRALHAEENALLQNSIIGGVGIEGATMYTTTFPCELCAKKIYQARLRKVIYTEPYPESISENVFFKDGSHSIELVQFEGVKSHSYYRLYKSTIDKKEFQIQERFIY
;
A
#
# COMPACT_ATOMS: atom_id res chain seq x y z
N SER A 1 -25.81 7.58 31.93
CA SER A 1 -27.09 7.10 32.52
C SER A 1 -27.87 6.37 31.43
N GLY A 2 -29.01 5.71 31.70
CA GLY A 2 -29.81 5.08 30.63
C GLY A 2 -30.27 6.07 29.54
N ALA A 3 -30.47 7.33 29.94
CA ALA A 3 -30.88 8.43 29.06
C ALA A 3 -29.84 8.78 27.96
N ASP A 4 -28.55 8.52 28.17
CA ASP A 4 -27.54 8.79 27.13
C ASP A 4 -27.70 7.83 25.95
N ILE A 5 -28.10 6.57 26.20
CA ILE A 5 -28.14 5.53 25.16
C ILE A 5 -29.26 5.78 24.15
N ASP A 6 -30.45 6.14 24.65
CA ASP A 6 -31.63 6.36 23.79
C ASP A 6 -31.40 7.57 22.87
N ILE A 7 -30.73 8.62 23.36
CA ILE A 7 -30.34 9.80 22.57
C ILE A 7 -29.38 9.41 21.44
N TYR A 8 -28.35 8.60 21.73
CA TYR A 8 -27.41 8.14 20.70
C TYR A 8 -28.11 7.27 19.65
N GLU A 9 -29.03 6.40 20.04
CA GLU A 9 -29.80 5.59 19.07
C GLU A 9 -30.71 6.43 18.19
N GLU A 10 -31.43 7.39 18.78
CA GLU A 10 -32.27 8.31 18.04
C GLU A 10 -31.44 9.13 17.04
N PHE A 11 -30.28 9.62 17.48
CA PHE A 11 -29.36 10.34 16.60
C PHE A 11 -28.82 9.45 15.46
N LEU A 12 -28.43 8.21 15.74
CA LEU A 12 -27.98 7.27 14.71
C LEU A 12 -29.10 6.95 13.70
N LYS A 13 -30.34 6.74 14.17
CA LYS A 13 -31.51 6.57 13.29
C LYS A 13 -31.73 7.82 12.43
N TYR A 14 -31.67 9.00 13.04
CA TYR A 14 -31.77 10.27 12.33
C TYR A 14 -30.70 10.41 11.25
N ILE A 15 -29.43 10.08 11.52
CA ILE A 15 -28.35 10.13 10.52
C ILE A 15 -28.67 9.23 9.33
N VAL A 16 -29.16 8.01 9.57
CA VAL A 16 -29.51 7.07 8.49
C VAL A 16 -30.63 7.63 7.62
N GLU A 17 -31.67 8.19 8.22
CA GLU A 17 -32.77 8.82 7.49
C GLU A 17 -32.33 10.08 6.75
N TYR A 18 -31.51 10.92 7.38
CA TYR A 18 -30.99 12.15 6.81
C TYR A 18 -30.09 11.86 5.61
N ARG A 19 -29.24 10.82 5.68
CA ARG A 19 -28.44 10.35 4.54
C ARG A 19 -29.31 9.93 3.36
N LYS A 20 -30.43 9.24 3.61
CA LYS A 20 -31.40 8.88 2.55
C LYS A 20 -32.02 10.13 1.92
N LYS A 21 -32.37 11.15 2.71
CA LYS A 21 -32.88 12.43 2.19
C LYS A 21 -31.84 13.14 1.33
N ILE A 22 -30.60 13.27 1.79
CA ILE A 22 -29.50 13.87 1.01
C ILE A 22 -29.31 13.15 -0.34
N ALA A 23 -29.36 11.82 -0.35
CA ALA A 23 -29.21 11.02 -1.57
C ALA A 23 -30.34 11.22 -2.59
N THR A 24 -31.47 11.82 -2.21
CA THR A 24 -32.54 12.23 -3.16
C THR A 24 -32.32 13.62 -3.77
N ILE A 25 -31.46 14.44 -3.17
CA ILE A 25 -31.23 15.84 -3.55
C ILE A 25 -29.96 15.96 -4.41
N PHE A 26 -28.89 15.27 -4.03
CA PHE A 26 -27.60 15.31 -4.73
C PHE A 26 -27.39 14.04 -5.56
N ASP A 27 -26.77 14.19 -6.73
CA ASP A 27 -26.30 13.04 -7.48
C ASP A 27 -25.22 12.27 -6.70
N SER A 28 -25.09 10.97 -7.01
CA SER A 28 -24.19 10.08 -6.29
C SER A 28 -22.71 10.46 -6.39
N SER A 29 -22.29 11.16 -7.44
CA SER A 29 -20.89 11.55 -7.67
C SER A 29 -20.53 12.77 -6.82
N THR A 30 -21.40 13.79 -6.81
CA THR A 30 -21.26 14.98 -5.97
C THR A 30 -21.26 14.61 -4.49
N LEU A 31 -22.21 13.78 -4.04
CA LEU A 31 -22.27 13.34 -2.65
C LEU A 31 -21.01 12.55 -2.24
N ARG A 32 -20.49 11.69 -3.12
CA ARG A 32 -19.25 10.95 -2.86
C ARG A 32 -18.07 11.90 -2.67
N THR A 33 -17.90 12.84 -3.58
CA THR A 33 -16.80 13.81 -3.55
C THR A 33 -16.84 14.63 -2.26
N LEU A 34 -18.02 15.12 -1.89
CA LEU A 34 -18.22 15.86 -0.65
C LEU A 34 -17.85 15.03 0.59
N LEU A 35 -18.33 13.79 0.69
CA LEU A 35 -18.02 12.92 1.84
C LEU A 35 -16.52 12.60 1.95
N GLN A 36 -15.84 12.45 0.81
CA GLN A 36 -14.40 12.26 0.77
C GLN A 36 -13.66 13.52 1.25
N ASP A 37 -14.09 14.71 0.82
CA ASP A 37 -13.51 15.99 1.27
C ASP A 37 -13.70 16.20 2.77
N LEU A 38 -14.89 15.95 3.30
CA LEU A 38 -15.17 16.00 4.73
C LEU A 38 -14.25 15.05 5.51
N GLY A 39 -14.02 13.84 4.99
CA GLY A 39 -13.11 12.87 5.60
C GLY A 39 -11.64 13.28 5.53
N ASP A 40 -11.19 13.86 4.42
CA ASP A 40 -9.83 14.41 4.27
C ASP A 40 -9.63 15.61 5.21
N ASN A 41 -10.62 16.51 5.33
CA ASN A 41 -10.59 17.67 6.22
C ASN A 41 -10.58 17.27 7.70
N ALA A 42 -11.42 16.31 8.09
CA ALA A 42 -11.42 15.77 9.45
C ALA A 42 -10.04 15.23 9.84
N ARG A 43 -9.38 14.48 8.95
CA ARG A 43 -8.01 13.99 9.17
C ARG A 43 -6.97 15.12 9.16
N ARG A 44 -7.17 16.15 8.34
CA ARG A 44 -6.24 17.29 8.20
C ARG A 44 -6.20 18.20 9.42
N CYS A 45 -7.35 18.58 9.97
CA CYS A 45 -7.42 19.58 11.04
C CYS A 45 -8.45 19.27 12.14
N GLY A 46 -9.11 18.12 12.09
CA GLY A 46 -10.16 17.74 13.06
C GLY A 46 -11.52 18.37 12.79
N ASN A 47 -11.62 19.27 11.81
CA ASN A 47 -12.88 19.91 11.43
C ASN A 47 -13.26 19.53 9.98
N PRO A 48 -14.33 18.73 9.76
CA PRO A 48 -14.74 18.30 8.42
C PRO A 48 -15.09 19.45 7.46
N ILE A 49 -15.55 20.60 7.98
CA ILE A 49 -16.05 21.72 7.15
C ILE A 49 -15.01 22.84 6.95
N ASP A 50 -13.82 22.72 7.54
CA ASP A 50 -12.73 23.68 7.31
C ASP A 50 -11.98 23.30 6.03
N TYR A 51 -11.96 24.18 5.02
CA TYR A 51 -11.22 23.99 3.75
C TYR A 51 -9.95 24.84 3.63
N ASN A 52 -9.64 25.67 4.64
CA ASN A 52 -8.62 26.72 4.54
C ASN A 52 -7.33 26.35 5.29
N SER A 53 -7.43 25.59 6.39
CA SER A 53 -6.25 25.27 7.19
C SER A 53 -5.24 24.37 6.44
N THR A 54 -3.98 24.36 6.86
CA THR A 54 -2.99 23.40 6.34
C THR A 54 -2.70 22.31 7.37
N PHE A 55 -2.26 21.14 6.92
CA PHE A 55 -1.79 20.08 7.83
C PHE A 55 -0.51 20.55 8.53
N ARG A 56 -0.47 20.46 9.86
CA ARG A 56 0.70 20.83 10.67
C ARG A 56 1.10 19.67 11.56
N LYS A 57 2.38 19.61 11.94
CA LYS A 57 2.92 18.53 12.79
C LYS A 57 2.20 18.47 14.14
N GLU A 58 1.86 19.62 14.72
CA GLU A 58 1.09 19.71 15.96
C GLU A 58 -0.28 19.02 15.85
N ASN A 59 -0.86 18.99 14.64
CA ASN A 59 -2.16 18.39 14.34
C ASN A 59 -2.06 16.90 14.00
N ALA A 60 -0.91 16.23 14.15
CA ALA A 60 -0.77 14.82 13.76
C ALA A 60 -1.81 13.88 14.41
N LYS A 61 -2.34 14.25 15.59
CA LYS A 61 -3.42 13.50 16.26
C LYS A 61 -4.73 13.50 15.47
N THR A 62 -5.00 14.54 14.66
CA THR A 62 -6.26 14.63 13.90
C THR A 62 -6.39 13.55 12.83
N LEU A 63 -5.27 12.94 12.41
CA LEU A 63 -5.27 11.78 11.50
C LEU A 63 -6.13 10.62 12.01
N PHE A 64 -6.34 10.52 13.32
CA PHE A 64 -7.06 9.42 13.95
C PHE A 64 -8.51 9.75 14.31
N VAL A 65 -8.99 10.99 14.09
CA VAL A 65 -10.32 11.44 14.55
C VAL A 65 -11.44 10.50 14.12
N LEU A 66 -11.48 10.10 12.85
CA LEU A 66 -12.52 9.18 12.37
C LEU A 66 -12.44 7.79 13.03
N SER A 67 -11.23 7.32 13.33
CA SER A 67 -11.02 6.04 14.01
C SER A 67 -11.37 6.11 15.49
N GLU A 68 -11.07 7.23 16.14
CA GLU A 68 -11.45 7.50 17.51
C GLU A 68 -12.97 7.54 17.68
N GLU A 69 -13.68 8.23 16.77
CA GLU A 69 -15.15 8.26 16.77
C GLU A 69 -15.76 6.87 16.54
N ALA A 70 -15.27 6.11 15.56
CA ALA A 70 -15.72 4.74 15.34
C ALA A 70 -15.47 3.84 16.58
N ASN A 71 -14.33 4.01 17.25
CA ASN A 71 -13.99 3.29 18.47
C ASN A 71 -14.82 3.74 19.68
N ASN A 72 -15.21 5.01 19.76
CA ASN A 72 -16.15 5.50 20.77
C ASN A 72 -17.52 4.83 20.61
N LEU A 73 -17.99 4.65 19.36
CA LEU A 73 -19.21 3.89 19.09
C LEU A 73 -19.07 2.42 19.54
N ILE A 74 -17.97 1.75 19.22
CA ILE A 74 -17.72 0.37 19.67
C ILE A 74 -17.76 0.27 21.21
N LYS A 75 -17.05 1.16 21.90
CA LYS A 75 -17.05 1.22 23.37
C LYS A 75 -18.44 1.48 23.94
N PHE A 76 -19.18 2.40 23.34
CA PHE A 76 -20.56 2.71 23.72
C PHE A 76 -21.44 1.45 23.65
N TYR A 77 -21.36 0.68 22.56
CA TYR A 77 -22.11 -0.57 22.44
C TYR A 77 -21.63 -1.65 23.43
N HIS A 78 -20.33 -1.76 23.71
CA HIS A 78 -19.79 -2.68 24.72
C HIS A 78 -20.23 -2.36 26.16
N HIS A 79 -20.32 -1.08 26.52
CA HIS A 79 -20.65 -0.64 27.89
C HIS A 79 -22.17 -0.58 28.17
N ARG A 80 -23.01 -0.96 27.21
CA ARG A 80 -24.47 -0.98 27.34
C ARG A 80 -24.91 -1.98 28.42
N LYS A 81 -25.78 -1.55 29.36
CA LYS A 81 -26.26 -2.42 30.47
C LYS A 81 -27.20 -3.52 29.95
N ARG A 82 -26.94 -4.77 30.38
CA ARG A 82 -27.72 -6.00 30.09
C ARG A 82 -29.25 -5.89 30.31
N ALA A 83 -29.70 -4.97 31.15
CA ALA A 83 -31.10 -4.89 31.59
C ALA A 83 -32.04 -4.23 30.58
N THR A 84 -31.53 -3.42 29.64
CA THR A 84 -32.38 -2.56 28.80
C THR A 84 -32.77 -3.23 27.46
N PHE A 85 -32.00 -4.22 26.98
CA PHE A 85 -32.25 -4.90 25.70
C PHE A 85 -31.91 -6.39 25.86
N GLY A 86 -32.91 -7.27 25.67
CA GLY A 86 -32.82 -8.69 26.00
C GLY A 86 -31.61 -9.41 25.42
N LYS A 87 -30.93 -10.19 26.27
CA LYS A 87 -29.90 -11.26 26.08
C LYS A 87 -28.80 -11.16 25.00
N THR A 88 -28.93 -10.40 23.92
CA THR A 88 -28.02 -10.41 22.77
C THR A 88 -27.05 -9.23 22.86
N VAL A 89 -25.85 -9.48 23.36
CA VAL A 89 -24.74 -8.52 23.30
C VAL A 89 -24.00 -8.78 21.99
N PHE A 90 -24.01 -7.83 21.06
CA PHE A 90 -23.13 -7.86 19.90
C PHE A 90 -21.69 -7.68 20.39
N LYS A 91 -20.83 -8.68 20.19
CA LYS A 91 -19.40 -8.61 20.54
C LYS A 91 -18.53 -8.34 19.32
N GLU A 92 -19.08 -8.60 18.14
CA GLU A 92 -18.43 -8.48 16.86
C GLU A 92 -18.89 -7.22 16.14
N PHE A 93 -17.95 -6.43 15.64
CA PHE A 93 -18.22 -5.20 14.91
C PHE A 93 -17.61 -5.29 13.50
N ALA A 94 -18.40 -4.92 12.50
CA ALA A 94 -17.94 -4.77 11.13
C ALA A 94 -17.87 -3.28 10.78
N ILE A 95 -16.68 -2.79 10.48
CA ILE A 95 -16.47 -1.44 9.92
C ILE A 95 -16.46 -1.57 8.40
N GLU A 96 -17.39 -0.89 7.73
CA GLU A 96 -17.65 -1.07 6.30
C GLU A 96 -16.45 -0.73 5.41
N ALA A 97 -15.72 0.35 5.74
CA ALA A 97 -14.60 0.79 4.92
C ALA A 97 -13.53 1.54 5.72
N PHE A 98 -12.28 1.28 5.37
CA PHE A 98 -11.11 2.07 5.76
C PHE A 98 -10.55 2.78 4.55
N ARG A 99 -10.42 4.11 4.62
CA ARG A 99 -9.98 4.94 3.49
C ARG A 99 -8.57 5.45 3.67
N ASN A 100 -8.01 5.33 4.87
CA ASN A 100 -6.64 5.77 5.17
C ASN A 100 -5.85 4.72 5.96
N PRO A 101 -4.56 4.52 5.66
CA PRO A 101 -3.75 3.53 6.37
C PRO A 101 -3.61 3.79 7.88
N TYR A 102 -3.65 5.04 8.33
CA TYR A 102 -3.58 5.36 9.76
C TYR A 102 -4.84 4.91 10.51
N GLU A 103 -5.99 4.80 9.84
CA GLU A 103 -7.20 4.23 10.44
C GLU A 103 -7.01 2.73 10.71
N VAL A 104 -6.43 2.01 9.75
CA VAL A 104 -6.11 0.58 9.89
C VAL A 104 -5.12 0.37 11.04
N GLU A 105 -4.06 1.17 11.09
CA GLU A 105 -3.06 1.13 12.16
C GLU A 105 -3.68 1.43 13.53
N TYR A 106 -4.64 2.36 13.61
CA TYR A 106 -5.33 2.67 14.87
C TYR A 106 -6.03 1.45 15.47
N PHE A 107 -6.79 0.71 14.66
CA PHE A 107 -7.53 -0.47 15.14
C PHE A 107 -6.59 -1.64 15.38
N ARG A 108 -5.61 -1.86 14.49
CA ARG A 108 -4.62 -2.93 14.62
C ARG A 108 -3.81 -2.83 15.91
N ASN A 109 -3.40 -1.62 16.30
CA ASN A 109 -2.63 -1.41 17.53
C ASN A 109 -3.48 -1.49 18.81
N ARG A 110 -4.81 -1.55 18.71
CA ARG A 110 -5.73 -1.47 19.85
C ARG A 110 -6.52 -2.75 20.09
N TYR A 111 -6.86 -3.46 19.03
CA TYR A 111 -7.66 -4.68 19.08
C TYR A 111 -6.84 -5.84 18.53
N TYR A 112 -6.44 -6.77 19.41
CA TYR A 112 -5.76 -7.99 18.99
C TYR A 112 -6.61 -8.82 18.02
N GLU A 113 -7.94 -8.78 18.12
CA GLU A 113 -8.87 -9.52 17.24
C GLU A 113 -9.36 -8.67 16.05
N PHE A 114 -8.61 -7.63 15.66
CA PHE A 114 -8.86 -6.90 14.43
C PHE A 114 -8.38 -7.70 13.21
N TYR A 115 -9.24 -7.81 12.20
CA TYR A 115 -8.96 -8.44 10.91
C TYR A 115 -9.48 -7.54 9.79
N LEU A 116 -8.57 -7.10 8.92
CA LEU A 116 -8.91 -6.27 7.76
C LEU A 116 -9.09 -7.12 6.51
N PHE A 117 -10.26 -7.03 5.88
CA PHE A 117 -10.55 -7.68 4.61
C PHE A 117 -10.37 -6.70 3.45
N SER A 118 -9.61 -7.08 2.42
CA SER A 118 -9.61 -6.40 1.12
C SER A 118 -10.48 -7.18 0.14
N ILE A 119 -11.49 -6.52 -0.41
CA ILE A 119 -12.38 -7.10 -1.42
C ILE A 119 -12.00 -6.48 -2.77
N TYR A 120 -11.49 -7.29 -3.68
CA TYR A 120 -11.16 -6.87 -5.03
C TYR A 120 -12.26 -7.27 -6.01
N ALA A 121 -12.51 -6.44 -7.01
CA ALA A 121 -13.28 -6.81 -8.18
C ALA A 121 -12.75 -6.02 -9.40
N PRO A 122 -12.60 -6.67 -10.58
CA PRO A 122 -12.23 -5.99 -11.82
C PRO A 122 -13.13 -4.79 -12.12
N LEU A 123 -12.56 -3.74 -12.73
CA LEU A 123 -13.31 -2.52 -13.06
C LEU A 123 -14.53 -2.81 -13.95
N SER A 124 -14.40 -3.75 -14.90
CA SER A 124 -15.51 -4.20 -15.75
C SER A 124 -16.69 -4.70 -14.91
N ILE A 125 -16.43 -5.56 -13.93
CA ILE A 125 -17.46 -6.10 -13.03
C ILE A 125 -18.04 -5.00 -12.13
N ARG A 126 -17.19 -4.12 -11.57
CA ARG A 126 -17.67 -3.00 -10.75
C ARG A 126 -18.60 -2.06 -11.51
N LYS A 127 -18.29 -1.76 -12.78
CA LYS A 127 -19.16 -0.97 -13.67
C LYS A 127 -20.52 -1.62 -13.92
N THR A 128 -20.58 -2.96 -13.98
CA THR A 128 -21.88 -3.65 -14.09
C THR A 128 -22.73 -3.60 -12.82
N ARG A 129 -22.12 -3.41 -11.64
CA ARG A 129 -22.80 -3.41 -10.34
C ARG A 129 -23.27 -2.03 -9.87
N GLY A 130 -22.90 -0.96 -10.58
CA GLY A 130 -23.33 0.40 -10.26
C GLY A 130 -22.50 1.48 -10.94
N ASN A 131 -22.79 2.74 -10.60
CA ASN A 131 -22.13 3.93 -11.15
C ASN A 131 -20.69 4.07 -10.60
N TYR A 132 -19.75 3.37 -11.22
CA TYR A 132 -18.31 3.51 -10.97
C TYR A 132 -17.66 4.35 -12.07
N GLU A 133 -17.25 5.55 -11.71
CA GLU A 133 -16.46 6.44 -12.56
C GLU A 133 -14.96 6.21 -12.34
N GLN A 134 -14.18 6.29 -13.42
CA GLN A 134 -12.74 6.09 -13.38
C GLN A 134 -12.04 7.14 -12.50
N LYS A 135 -12.41 8.41 -12.62
CA LYS A 135 -11.83 9.50 -11.80
C LYS A 135 -12.02 9.28 -10.30
N SER A 136 -13.19 8.79 -9.88
CA SER A 136 -13.44 8.46 -8.47
C SER A 136 -12.57 7.30 -7.99
N ASP A 137 -12.32 6.31 -8.85
CA ASP A 137 -11.45 5.16 -8.55
C ASP A 137 -9.98 5.58 -8.40
N GLU A 138 -9.50 6.50 -9.26
CA GLU A 138 -8.16 7.08 -9.19
C GLU A 138 -7.95 7.84 -7.88
N ARG A 139 -8.94 8.66 -7.49
CA ARG A 139 -8.94 9.36 -6.20
C ARG A 139 -8.94 8.39 -5.02
N ASP A 140 -9.78 7.34 -5.04
CA ASP A 140 -9.86 6.33 -3.97
C ASP A 140 -8.52 5.63 -3.76
N ARG A 141 -7.83 5.32 -4.86
CA ARG A 141 -6.52 4.67 -4.84
C ARG A 141 -5.39 5.58 -4.32
N GLY A 142 -5.65 6.86 -4.13
CA GLY A 142 -4.61 7.83 -3.76
C GLY A 142 -3.62 8.06 -4.89
N GLN A 143 -4.07 8.08 -6.14
CA GLN A 143 -3.22 8.51 -7.25
C GLN A 143 -2.83 9.98 -7.07
N HIS A 144 -1.61 10.34 -7.46
CA HIS A 144 -1.06 11.71 -7.38
C HIS A 144 -0.90 12.30 -5.96
N LEU A 145 -0.91 11.47 -4.91
CA LEU A 145 -0.60 11.93 -3.55
C LEU A 145 0.83 12.47 -3.45
N LYS A 146 0.97 13.65 -2.82
CA LYS A 146 2.28 14.18 -2.45
C LYS A 146 2.78 13.49 -1.18
N VAL A 147 4.10 13.52 -0.95
CA VAL A 147 4.75 12.86 0.20
C VAL A 147 4.16 13.32 1.54
N HIS A 148 3.68 14.57 1.63
CA HIS A 148 3.13 15.15 2.86
C HIS A 148 1.59 15.07 2.98
N ASP A 149 0.91 14.45 2.01
CA ASP A 149 -0.56 14.32 2.00
C ASP A 149 -1.06 13.13 2.86
N PHE A 150 -0.54 12.99 4.08
CA PHE A 150 -0.83 11.86 4.98
C PHE A 150 -2.33 11.72 5.33
N TYR A 151 -3.03 12.86 5.36
CA TYR A 151 -4.44 12.96 5.71
C TYR A 151 -5.38 12.62 4.55
N LYS A 152 -4.88 12.48 3.31
CA LYS A 152 -5.73 12.14 2.16
C LYS A 152 -6.02 10.64 2.10
N GLN A 153 -7.12 10.27 1.46
CA GLN A 153 -7.47 8.88 1.25
C GLN A 153 -6.43 8.11 0.42
N ASN A 154 -6.16 6.86 0.80
CA ASN A 154 -5.26 5.94 0.11
C ASN A 154 -5.72 4.50 0.35
N VAL A 155 -6.77 4.09 -0.35
CA VAL A 155 -7.34 2.74 -0.25
C VAL A 155 -6.34 1.68 -0.71
N SER A 156 -5.46 2.01 -1.67
CA SER A 156 -4.39 1.12 -2.10
C SER A 156 -3.53 0.69 -0.90
N LYS A 157 -3.11 1.64 -0.06
CA LYS A 157 -2.36 1.35 1.17
C LYS A 157 -3.17 0.55 2.19
N CYS A 158 -4.47 0.77 2.32
CA CYS A 158 -5.33 -0.09 3.13
C CYS A 158 -5.36 -1.54 2.61
N VAL A 159 -5.48 -1.74 1.30
CA VAL A 159 -5.42 -3.08 0.67
C VAL A 159 -4.06 -3.73 0.88
N HIS A 160 -2.97 -2.97 0.85
CA HIS A 160 -1.64 -3.49 1.20
C HIS A 160 -1.58 -3.97 2.66
N LEU A 161 -2.23 -3.26 3.57
CA LEU A 161 -2.26 -3.61 5.00
C LEU A 161 -3.23 -4.74 5.35
N SER A 162 -4.15 -5.13 4.45
CA SER A 162 -5.19 -6.11 4.74
C SER A 162 -4.66 -7.46 5.21
N ASP A 163 -5.41 -8.13 6.05
CA ASP A 163 -5.12 -9.47 6.55
C ASP A 163 -5.59 -10.57 5.61
N ILE A 164 -6.70 -10.33 4.90
CA ILE A 164 -7.35 -11.33 4.05
C ILE A 164 -7.75 -10.66 2.74
N ALA A 165 -7.34 -11.24 1.61
CA ALA A 165 -7.76 -10.82 0.28
C ALA A 165 -8.84 -11.75 -0.28
N ILE A 166 -9.91 -11.17 -0.81
CA ILE A 166 -11.01 -11.89 -1.47
C ILE A 166 -11.27 -11.26 -2.83
N ASN A 167 -11.25 -12.07 -3.88
CA ASN A 167 -11.64 -11.66 -5.22
C ASN A 167 -13.15 -11.92 -5.39
N ASN A 168 -13.91 -10.85 -5.56
CA ASN A 168 -15.35 -10.82 -5.77
C ASN A 168 -15.68 -10.69 -7.27
N ASP A 169 -15.19 -11.66 -8.05
CA ASP A 169 -15.26 -11.66 -9.50
C ASP A 169 -16.56 -12.30 -10.04
N SER A 170 -17.36 -12.91 -9.18
CA SER A 170 -18.62 -13.54 -9.57
C SER A 170 -19.82 -12.63 -9.35
N GLN A 171 -20.79 -12.63 -10.26
CA GLN A 171 -22.09 -11.99 -10.01
C GLN A 171 -22.95 -12.74 -8.98
N LYS A 172 -22.58 -13.97 -8.60
CA LYS A 172 -23.36 -14.81 -7.70
C LYS A 172 -22.90 -14.64 -6.24
N ASN A 173 -23.78 -14.08 -5.40
CA ASN A 173 -23.48 -13.79 -3.98
C ASN A 173 -23.05 -15.02 -3.18
N TYR A 174 -23.65 -16.19 -3.41
CA TYR A 174 -23.30 -17.40 -2.66
C TYR A 174 -21.82 -17.83 -2.81
N ILE A 175 -21.16 -17.46 -3.92
CA ILE A 175 -19.74 -17.75 -4.11
C ILE A 175 -18.90 -16.89 -3.17
N PHE A 176 -19.26 -15.62 -3.02
CA PHE A 176 -18.60 -14.70 -2.09
C PHE A 176 -18.87 -15.10 -0.63
N GLU A 177 -20.10 -15.45 -0.29
CA GLU A 177 -20.48 -15.93 1.05
C GLU A 177 -19.70 -17.20 1.43
N LYS A 178 -19.59 -18.17 0.52
CA LYS A 178 -18.80 -19.39 0.75
C LYS A 178 -17.32 -19.08 1.02
N LYS A 179 -16.74 -18.09 0.32
CA LYS A 179 -15.36 -17.64 0.58
C LYS A 179 -15.24 -17.01 1.98
N LEU A 180 -16.19 -16.16 2.37
CA LEU A 180 -16.22 -15.56 3.70
C LEU A 180 -16.36 -16.61 4.82
N SER A 181 -17.17 -17.66 4.63
CA SER A 181 -17.37 -18.70 5.65
C SER A 181 -16.06 -19.37 6.08
N LYS A 182 -15.13 -19.62 5.15
CA LYS A 182 -13.80 -20.16 5.48
C LYS A 182 -13.06 -19.26 6.47
N TYR A 183 -12.99 -17.96 6.17
CA TYR A 183 -12.22 -17.00 6.96
C TYR A 183 -12.89 -16.69 8.29
N PHE A 184 -14.22 -16.62 8.32
CA PHE A 184 -14.97 -16.49 9.56
C PHE A 184 -14.72 -17.70 10.49
N ALA A 185 -14.74 -18.92 9.96
CA ALA A 185 -14.39 -20.12 10.73
C ALA A 185 -12.96 -20.06 11.30
N LEU A 186 -11.99 -19.56 10.52
CA LEU A 186 -10.61 -19.36 10.98
C LEU A 186 -10.49 -18.28 12.06
N ILE A 187 -11.25 -17.19 11.97
CA ILE A 187 -11.30 -16.13 12.99
C ILE A 187 -11.90 -16.68 14.29
N CYS A 188 -13.02 -17.42 14.21
CA CYS A 188 -13.63 -18.02 15.40
C CYS A 188 -12.77 -19.15 16.00
N ARG A 189 -12.04 -19.89 15.16
CA ARG A 189 -11.24 -21.03 15.57
C ARG A 189 -9.95 -21.15 14.74
N PRO A 190 -8.85 -20.49 15.17
CA PRO A 190 -7.57 -20.60 14.50
C PRO A 190 -7.08 -22.05 14.36
N GLY A 191 -6.58 -22.38 13.17
CA GLY A 191 -6.09 -23.73 12.84
C GLY A 191 -7.17 -24.78 12.57
N CYS A 192 -8.45 -24.39 12.47
CA CYS A 192 -9.53 -25.33 12.14
C CYS A 192 -9.49 -25.83 10.69
N ILE A 193 -8.92 -25.05 9.78
CA ILE A 193 -8.75 -25.33 8.35
C ILE A 193 -7.28 -25.10 8.01
N ALA A 194 -6.67 -25.99 7.23
CA ALA A 194 -5.30 -25.81 6.76
C ALA A 194 -5.21 -24.72 5.66
N PRO A 195 -4.08 -24.00 5.55
CA PRO A 195 -3.85 -23.07 4.45
C PRO A 195 -3.86 -23.81 3.11
N SER A 196 -4.36 -23.14 2.07
CA SER A 196 -4.16 -23.63 0.70
C SER A 196 -2.70 -23.57 0.29
N GLU A 197 -2.32 -24.31 -0.75
CA GLU A 197 -0.95 -24.23 -1.26
C GLU A 197 -0.59 -22.81 -1.72
N ASP A 198 -1.52 -22.07 -2.34
CA ASP A 198 -1.26 -20.70 -2.79
C ASP A 198 -1.04 -19.75 -1.60
N GLU A 199 -1.80 -19.90 -0.51
CA GLU A 199 -1.56 -19.15 0.73
C GLU A 199 -0.20 -19.50 1.35
N MET A 200 0.19 -20.77 1.35
CA MET A 200 1.50 -21.22 1.84
C MET A 200 2.66 -20.68 0.99
N PHE A 201 2.54 -20.72 -0.34
CA PHE A 201 3.57 -20.21 -1.25
C PHE A 201 3.66 -18.68 -1.22
N MET A 202 2.52 -17.99 -1.18
CA MET A 202 2.51 -16.53 -1.02
C MET A 202 3.06 -16.12 0.34
N GLN A 203 2.78 -16.87 1.42
CA GLN A 203 3.40 -16.65 2.72
C GLN A 203 4.93 -16.76 2.64
N GLN A 204 5.45 -17.74 1.90
CA GLN A 204 6.90 -17.89 1.69
C GLN A 204 7.50 -16.72 0.89
N ALA A 205 6.78 -16.20 -0.11
CA ALA A 205 7.17 -14.97 -0.80
C ALA A 205 7.22 -13.77 0.17
N TYR A 206 6.22 -13.61 1.04
CA TYR A 206 6.25 -12.61 2.11
C TYR A 206 7.40 -12.82 3.11
N CYS A 207 7.75 -14.07 3.44
CA CYS A 207 8.94 -14.33 4.27
C CYS A 207 10.23 -13.85 3.58
N MET A 208 10.33 -13.98 2.26
CA MET A 208 11.47 -13.43 1.52
C MET A 208 11.49 -11.90 1.56
N SER A 209 10.33 -11.24 1.45
CA SER A 209 10.26 -9.78 1.41
C SER A 209 10.85 -9.10 2.65
N VAL A 210 10.74 -9.73 3.83
CA VAL A 210 11.27 -9.22 5.11
C VAL A 210 12.81 -9.09 5.09
N LYS A 211 13.50 -9.81 4.21
CA LYS A 211 14.96 -9.69 4.05
C LYS A 211 15.39 -8.42 3.30
N SER A 212 14.47 -7.74 2.62
CA SER A 212 14.77 -6.53 1.86
C SER A 212 15.17 -5.36 2.75
N ASN A 213 16.33 -4.77 2.44
CA ASN A 213 16.79 -3.49 2.99
C ASN A 213 16.44 -2.29 2.10
N CYS A 214 15.49 -2.44 1.19
CA CYS A 214 14.98 -1.32 0.40
C CYS A 214 13.99 -0.50 1.25
N ILE A 215 14.28 0.78 1.43
CA ILE A 215 13.44 1.69 2.21
C ILE A 215 12.14 2.11 1.49
N SER A 216 12.05 1.86 0.18
CA SER A 216 10.87 2.26 -0.62
C SER A 216 9.76 1.23 -0.55
N ARG A 217 10.08 -0.05 -0.80
CA ARG A 217 9.15 -1.18 -0.73
C ARG A 217 9.93 -2.44 -0.36
N GLN A 218 9.29 -3.32 0.39
CA GLN A 218 9.80 -4.65 0.69
C GLN A 218 8.99 -5.65 -0.13
N VAL A 219 9.64 -6.25 -1.13
CA VAL A 219 9.02 -7.16 -2.10
C VAL A 219 9.75 -8.49 -2.03
N GLY A 220 8.99 -9.58 -2.07
CA GLY A 220 9.50 -10.94 -2.12
C GLY A 220 8.86 -11.73 -3.23
N ALA A 221 9.59 -12.69 -3.78
CA ALA A 221 9.12 -13.57 -4.82
C ALA A 221 9.69 -14.97 -4.66
N ILE A 222 8.94 -15.97 -5.08
CA ILE A 222 9.41 -17.36 -5.19
C ILE A 222 8.96 -17.96 -6.52
N ILE A 223 9.68 -18.98 -6.97
CA ILE A 223 9.35 -19.78 -8.15
C ILE A 223 9.09 -21.20 -7.69
N VAL A 224 7.89 -21.70 -8.00
CA VAL A 224 7.44 -23.05 -7.68
C VAL A 224 7.45 -23.88 -8.95
N GLY A 225 8.31 -24.89 -8.99
CA GLY A 225 8.44 -25.79 -10.13
C GLY A 225 7.23 -26.72 -10.31
N LYS A 226 7.22 -27.49 -11.41
CA LYS A 226 6.12 -28.42 -11.76
C LYS A 226 5.82 -29.46 -10.67
N ARG A 227 6.83 -29.85 -9.89
CA ARG A 227 6.70 -30.80 -8.76
C ARG A 227 6.29 -30.13 -7.44
N ARG A 228 5.83 -28.88 -7.47
CA ARG A 228 5.43 -28.08 -6.29
C ARG A 228 6.57 -27.80 -5.28
N PHE A 229 7.82 -27.96 -5.68
CA PHE A 229 8.97 -27.49 -4.90
C PHE A 229 9.33 -26.06 -5.24
N ILE A 230 9.83 -25.32 -4.26
CA ILE A 230 10.45 -24.02 -4.50
C ILE A 230 11.81 -24.25 -5.14
N VAL A 231 12.00 -23.65 -6.31
CA VAL A 231 13.21 -23.79 -7.13
C VAL A 231 13.96 -22.46 -7.30
N GLY A 232 13.36 -21.36 -6.85
CA GLY A 232 13.97 -20.04 -6.80
C GLY A 232 13.27 -19.17 -5.76
N ALA A 233 14.01 -18.28 -5.11
CA ALA A 233 13.50 -17.35 -4.12
C ALA A 233 14.25 -16.03 -4.26
N GLY A 234 13.60 -14.91 -3.96
CA GLY A 234 14.20 -13.60 -4.15
C GLY A 234 13.48 -12.53 -3.36
N TRP A 235 14.21 -11.46 -3.06
CA TRP A 235 13.70 -10.24 -2.47
C TRP A 235 14.38 -9.07 -3.14
N ASN A 236 13.77 -7.89 -3.12
CA ASN A 236 14.39 -6.73 -3.75
C ASN A 236 15.55 -6.20 -2.91
N ASP A 237 16.76 -6.21 -3.47
CA ASP A 237 17.97 -5.76 -2.79
C ASP A 237 19.09 -5.45 -3.79
N VAL A 238 20.13 -4.77 -3.33
CA VAL A 238 21.35 -4.56 -4.10
C VAL A 238 22.09 -5.89 -4.35
N GLY A 239 23.04 -5.87 -5.30
CA GLY A 239 23.86 -7.05 -5.59
C GLY A 239 24.63 -7.54 -4.36
N ALA A 240 24.94 -8.84 -4.31
CA ALA A 240 25.68 -9.44 -3.20
C ALA A 240 26.99 -8.68 -2.90
N GLY A 241 27.22 -8.37 -1.63
CA GLY A 241 28.38 -7.59 -1.17
C GLY A 241 28.25 -6.06 -1.30
N GLN A 242 27.17 -5.54 -1.89
CA GLN A 242 26.91 -4.10 -1.95
C GLN A 242 26.13 -3.60 -0.73
N ILE A 243 26.26 -2.32 -0.40
CA ILE A 243 25.56 -1.69 0.73
C ILE A 243 24.17 -1.20 0.27
N PRO A 244 23.06 -1.72 0.83
CA PRO A 244 21.69 -1.35 0.50
C PRO A 244 21.31 0.04 1.02
N CYS A 245 20.14 0.54 0.60
CA CYS A 245 19.67 1.88 1.01
C CYS A 245 19.36 1.96 2.52
N GLY A 246 18.81 0.90 3.13
CA GLY A 246 18.53 0.87 4.58
C GLY A 246 19.77 0.88 5.49
N PHE A 247 20.98 0.81 4.92
CA PHE A 247 22.24 0.98 5.65
C PHE A 247 23.00 2.23 5.18
N ARG A 248 22.31 3.19 4.55
CA ARG A 248 22.89 4.45 4.07
C ARG A 248 22.14 5.61 4.67
N ARG A 249 22.79 6.29 5.61
CA ARG A 249 22.28 7.49 6.26
C ARG A 249 22.86 8.73 5.61
N TYR A 250 22.14 9.84 5.71
CA TYR A 250 22.66 11.14 5.28
C TYR A 250 23.98 11.49 5.98
N SER A 251 24.12 11.12 7.26
CA SER A 251 25.36 11.30 8.04
C SER A 251 26.58 10.55 7.49
N ASP A 252 26.40 9.48 6.72
CA ASP A 252 27.52 8.64 6.23
C ASP A 252 28.38 9.36 5.18
N VAL A 253 27.92 10.50 4.69
CA VAL A 253 28.49 11.25 3.58
C VAL A 253 29.28 12.48 4.09
N GLU A 254 29.19 12.78 5.39
CA GLU A 254 29.91 13.87 6.02
C GLU A 254 31.38 13.51 6.26
N GLY A 255 32.30 14.12 5.51
CA GLY A 255 33.75 14.00 5.76
C GLY A 255 34.34 12.60 5.52
N THR A 256 33.65 11.69 4.84
CA THR A 256 34.10 10.30 4.73
C THR A 256 35.01 10.05 3.52
N ASN A 257 36.20 9.52 3.78
CA ASN A 257 37.04 8.81 2.80
C ASN A 257 36.47 7.40 2.52
N SER A 258 35.15 7.30 2.30
CA SER A 258 34.51 6.00 2.08
C SER A 258 35.11 5.34 0.84
N PRO A 259 35.60 4.08 0.94
CA PRO A 259 36.11 3.36 -0.23
C PRO A 259 34.99 2.97 -1.20
N PHE A 260 33.72 3.16 -0.82
CA PHE A 260 32.56 2.76 -1.62
C PHE A 260 31.95 3.97 -2.33
N PRO A 261 32.18 4.13 -3.65
CA PRO A 261 31.66 5.28 -4.38
C PRO A 261 30.13 5.29 -4.38
N ILE A 262 29.58 6.48 -4.14
CA ILE A 262 28.14 6.76 -4.21
C ILE A 262 27.76 7.64 -5.40
N SER A 263 28.71 8.07 -6.21
CA SER A 263 28.49 8.79 -7.47
C SER A 263 29.73 8.65 -8.36
N LEU A 264 29.71 9.30 -9.54
CA LEU A 264 30.90 9.45 -10.37
C LEU A 264 31.97 10.25 -9.62
N LYS A 265 33.26 9.94 -9.83
CA LYS A 265 34.38 10.60 -9.13
C LYS A 265 34.33 12.12 -9.24
N GLU A 266 34.01 12.63 -10.42
CA GLU A 266 33.90 14.06 -10.71
C GLU A 266 32.74 14.75 -9.98
N GLU A 267 31.74 13.98 -9.51
CA GLU A 267 30.53 14.48 -8.86
C GLU A 267 30.47 14.13 -7.38
N ALA A 268 31.51 13.47 -6.83
CA ALA A 268 31.51 12.96 -5.46
C ALA A 268 31.31 14.08 -4.44
N GLN A 269 32.05 15.18 -4.58
CA GLN A 269 31.97 16.33 -3.67
C GLN A 269 30.62 17.06 -3.79
N ASP A 270 30.17 17.32 -5.01
CA ASP A 270 28.89 18.00 -5.25
C ASP A 270 27.70 17.19 -4.73
N PHE A 271 27.72 15.87 -4.94
CA PHE A 271 26.64 15.00 -4.50
C PHE A 271 26.65 14.84 -2.98
N ALA A 272 27.83 14.76 -2.36
CA ALA A 272 27.96 14.76 -0.91
C ALA A 272 27.37 16.02 -0.27
N LYS A 273 27.70 17.19 -0.83
CA LYS A 273 27.12 18.47 -0.41
C LYS A 273 25.60 18.48 -0.56
N PHE A 274 25.09 18.02 -1.71
CA PHE A 274 23.65 17.94 -1.97
C PHE A 274 22.92 17.03 -0.95
N LEU A 275 23.52 15.89 -0.60
CA LEU A 275 22.93 14.98 0.39
C LEU A 275 22.91 15.62 1.78
N ASN A 276 23.98 16.31 2.20
CA ASN A 276 23.99 17.03 3.48
C ASN A 276 22.91 18.11 3.54
N GLU A 277 22.71 18.86 2.46
CA GLU A 277 21.65 19.86 2.36
C GLU A 277 20.26 19.21 2.40
N SER A 278 20.06 18.12 1.63
CA SER A 278 18.79 17.39 1.57
C SER A 278 18.42 16.69 2.88
N GLY A 279 19.43 16.25 3.64
CA GLY A 279 19.30 15.60 4.94
C GLY A 279 19.29 16.56 6.13
N SER A 280 19.30 17.88 5.91
CA SER A 280 19.34 18.87 7.00
C SER A 280 18.19 18.68 7.98
N GLY A 281 18.51 18.52 9.27
CA GLY A 281 17.54 18.19 10.33
C GLY A 281 17.15 16.70 10.42
N PHE A 282 17.62 15.86 9.50
CA PHE A 282 17.29 14.44 9.37
C PHE A 282 18.53 13.56 9.09
N LEU A 283 19.72 13.98 9.52
CA LEU A 283 21.00 13.30 9.19
C LEU A 283 21.03 11.81 9.56
N SER A 284 20.29 11.40 10.59
CA SER A 284 20.17 10.00 11.01
C SER A 284 19.24 9.14 10.15
N HIS A 285 18.53 9.73 9.19
CA HIS A 285 17.58 9.01 8.35
C HIS A 285 18.29 8.33 7.17
N ASP A 286 17.76 7.18 6.79
CA ASP A 286 18.18 6.47 5.59
C ASP A 286 17.66 7.19 4.34
N PHE A 287 18.43 7.14 3.24
CA PHE A 287 18.02 7.76 1.98
C PHE A 287 17.95 6.78 0.80
N CYS A 288 17.02 7.04 -0.10
CA CYS A 288 16.84 6.26 -1.31
C CYS A 288 17.80 6.81 -2.37
N PHE A 289 18.86 6.07 -2.67
CA PHE A 289 19.87 6.52 -3.64
C PHE A 289 19.27 6.97 -4.97
N LYS A 290 18.34 6.19 -5.53
CA LYS A 290 17.66 6.50 -6.79
C LYS A 290 16.95 7.86 -6.73
N ASP A 291 16.24 8.13 -5.64
CA ASP A 291 15.44 9.35 -5.50
C ASP A 291 16.36 10.56 -5.30
N GLU A 292 17.34 10.48 -4.40
CA GLU A 292 18.28 11.57 -4.14
C GLU A 292 19.19 11.86 -5.33
N TYR A 293 19.72 10.83 -6.00
CA TYR A 293 20.55 11.03 -7.18
C TYR A 293 19.75 11.57 -8.37
N SER A 294 18.47 11.19 -8.51
CA SER A 294 17.57 11.80 -9.52
C SER A 294 17.34 13.28 -9.24
N LYS A 295 17.10 13.67 -7.98
CA LYS A 295 16.96 15.07 -7.57
C LYS A 295 18.25 15.85 -7.83
N PHE A 296 19.40 15.30 -7.46
CA PHE A 296 20.72 15.89 -7.71
C PHE A 296 20.99 16.15 -9.20
N LYS A 297 20.72 15.17 -10.07
CA LYS A 297 20.87 15.34 -11.52
C LYS A 297 19.91 16.39 -12.07
N THR A 298 18.71 16.45 -11.52
CA THR A 298 17.71 17.47 -11.89
C THR A 298 18.17 18.85 -11.44
N SER A 299 18.66 19.02 -10.21
CA SER A 299 19.15 20.30 -9.69
C SER A 299 20.35 20.81 -10.49
N LYS A 300 21.30 19.93 -10.88
CA LYS A 300 22.40 20.30 -11.79
C LYS A 300 21.90 20.82 -13.15
N ARG A 301 20.92 20.14 -13.77
CA ARG A 301 20.32 20.58 -15.04
C ARG A 301 19.56 21.91 -14.89
N MET A 302 18.83 22.09 -13.79
CA MET A 302 18.13 23.33 -13.51
C MET A 302 19.09 24.50 -13.27
N ALA A 303 20.23 24.26 -12.62
CA ALA A 303 21.27 25.27 -12.44
C ALA A 303 21.90 25.71 -13.78
N LEU A 304 22.05 24.79 -14.74
CA LEU A 304 22.46 25.12 -16.11
C LEU A 304 21.40 25.95 -16.83
N LEU A 305 20.13 25.52 -16.79
CA LEU A 305 19.03 26.29 -17.37
C LEU A 305 18.95 27.69 -16.79
N ARG A 306 19.07 27.87 -15.47
CA ARG A 306 19.08 29.20 -14.83
C ARG A 306 20.22 30.10 -15.31
N LYS A 307 21.38 29.53 -15.65
CA LYS A 307 22.50 30.29 -16.22
C LYS A 307 22.22 30.72 -17.66
N GLU A 308 21.57 29.87 -18.44
CA GLU A 308 21.14 30.17 -19.82
C GLU A 308 19.91 31.10 -19.86
N ASP A 309 19.11 31.12 -18.79
CA ASP A 309 17.92 31.98 -18.58
C ASP A 309 18.28 33.45 -18.26
N SER A 310 19.56 33.82 -18.32
CA SER A 310 20.01 35.22 -18.16
C SER A 310 19.32 36.14 -19.18
N ALA A 311 19.05 35.64 -20.39
CA ALA A 311 18.31 36.36 -21.42
C ALA A 311 16.83 36.61 -21.04
N LEU A 312 16.19 35.67 -20.32
CA LEU A 312 14.83 35.87 -19.79
C LEU A 312 14.85 36.86 -18.63
N SER A 313 15.91 36.86 -17.82
CA SER A 313 16.10 37.83 -16.73
C SER A 313 16.27 39.26 -17.27
N GLU A 314 17.04 39.43 -18.35
CA GLU A 314 17.13 40.71 -19.08
C GLU A 314 15.79 41.11 -19.70
N TRP A 315 15.08 40.17 -20.33
CA TRP A 315 13.75 40.41 -20.90
C TRP A 315 12.72 40.83 -19.83
N LYS A 316 12.71 40.16 -18.66
CA LYS A 316 11.85 40.52 -17.52
C LYS A 316 12.10 41.96 -17.06
N SER A 317 13.36 42.34 -16.93
CA SER A 317 13.76 43.70 -16.57
C SER A 317 13.29 44.72 -17.62
N LYS A 318 13.47 44.39 -18.91
CA LYS A 318 13.04 45.23 -20.03
C LYS A 318 11.53 45.48 -20.09
N TYR A 319 10.71 44.48 -19.78
CA TYR A 319 9.25 44.54 -19.92
C TYR A 319 8.48 44.67 -18.59
N LYS A 320 9.17 44.83 -17.45
CA LYS A 320 8.58 45.06 -16.12
C LYS A 320 7.48 44.06 -15.73
N VAL A 321 7.73 42.78 -15.99
CA VAL A 321 6.77 41.71 -15.64
C VAL A 321 6.72 41.53 -14.11
N PRO A 322 5.52 41.52 -13.47
CA PRO A 322 5.38 41.32 -12.03
C PRO A 322 5.96 39.98 -11.56
N GLU A 323 6.69 39.97 -10.44
CA GLU A 323 7.28 38.75 -9.86
C GLU A 323 6.24 37.67 -9.51
N GLU A 324 5.04 38.08 -9.11
CA GLU A 324 3.95 37.19 -8.71
C GLU A 324 3.37 36.36 -9.88
N GLY A 325 3.57 36.80 -11.13
CA GLY A 325 2.98 36.16 -12.31
C GLY A 325 3.77 34.97 -12.87
N ILE A 326 5.04 34.80 -12.49
CA ILE A 326 5.92 33.77 -13.04
C ILE A 326 6.92 33.33 -11.95
N ALA A 327 6.59 32.30 -11.17
CA ALA A 327 7.63 31.48 -10.55
C ALA A 327 8.63 31.13 -11.66
N SER A 328 9.95 31.32 -11.44
CA SER A 328 10.91 31.22 -12.55
C SER A 328 10.64 29.95 -13.35
N LEU A 329 10.66 30.01 -14.69
CA LEU A 329 10.33 28.85 -15.52
C LEU A 329 11.14 27.62 -15.07
N SER A 330 12.39 27.86 -14.64
CA SER A 330 13.25 26.85 -14.02
C SER A 330 12.68 26.22 -12.74
N ASP A 331 12.05 27.00 -11.85
CA ASP A 331 11.44 26.50 -10.61
C ASP A 331 10.14 25.75 -10.87
N LEU A 332 9.33 26.24 -11.81
CA LEU A 332 8.11 25.57 -12.26
C LEU A 332 8.45 24.21 -12.91
N VAL A 333 9.49 24.17 -13.75
CA VAL A 333 10.00 22.95 -14.37
C VAL A 333 10.60 22.03 -13.31
N ALA A 334 11.42 22.53 -12.39
CA ALA A 334 11.99 21.70 -11.31
C ALA A 334 10.90 21.02 -10.46
N THR A 335 9.84 21.77 -10.13
CA THR A 335 8.74 21.30 -9.29
C THR A 335 7.87 20.27 -10.01
N ASN A 336 7.64 20.43 -11.32
CA ASN A 336 6.74 19.57 -12.09
C ASN A 336 7.46 18.45 -12.88
N PHE A 337 8.78 18.56 -13.09
CA PHE A 337 9.59 17.67 -13.91
C PHE A 337 10.77 17.09 -13.12
N THR A 338 10.49 16.29 -12.10
CA THR A 338 11.49 15.39 -11.50
C THR A 338 11.22 13.96 -11.98
N PRO A 339 11.83 13.51 -13.10
CA PRO A 339 11.62 12.16 -13.59
C PRO A 339 12.23 11.15 -12.61
N LYS A 340 11.43 10.18 -12.16
CA LYS A 340 11.95 9.02 -11.44
C LYS A 340 12.71 8.15 -12.42
N ARG A 341 14.04 8.08 -12.29
CA ARG A 341 14.87 7.30 -13.21
C ARG A 341 15.15 5.92 -12.63
N LEU A 342 14.50 4.91 -13.20
CA LEU A 342 14.68 3.52 -12.78
C LEU A 342 16.11 3.03 -13.02
N GLU A 343 16.84 3.61 -13.97
CA GLU A 343 18.26 3.29 -14.24
C GLU A 343 19.20 3.51 -13.05
N TYR A 344 18.84 4.39 -12.11
CA TYR A 344 19.63 4.63 -10.90
C TYR A 344 19.25 3.71 -9.74
N CYS A 345 18.23 2.86 -9.91
CA CYS A 345 17.89 1.86 -8.91
C CYS A 345 19.01 0.82 -8.82
N ARG A 346 19.70 0.78 -7.68
CA ARG A 346 20.76 -0.21 -7.42
C ARG A 346 20.21 -1.58 -7.03
N ALA A 347 18.97 -1.60 -6.53
CA ALA A 347 18.33 -2.83 -6.12
C ALA A 347 17.79 -3.58 -7.34
N LEU A 348 18.11 -4.86 -7.42
CA LEU A 348 17.40 -5.82 -8.25
C LEU A 348 16.02 -6.06 -7.66
N HIS A 349 15.05 -6.35 -8.52
CA HIS A 349 13.69 -6.66 -8.08
C HIS A 349 13.61 -8.10 -7.54
N ALA A 350 12.56 -8.38 -6.75
CA ALA A 350 12.40 -9.68 -6.12
C ALA A 350 12.24 -10.81 -7.15
N GLU A 351 11.44 -10.57 -8.19
CA GLU A 351 11.18 -11.51 -9.29
C GLU A 351 12.46 -11.83 -10.06
N GLU A 352 13.27 -10.80 -10.33
CA GLU A 352 14.56 -10.94 -10.97
C GLU A 352 15.53 -11.74 -10.10
N ASN A 353 15.62 -11.43 -8.81
CA ASN A 353 16.46 -12.18 -7.88
C ASN A 353 16.02 -13.65 -7.76
N ALA A 354 14.72 -13.94 -7.81
CA ALA A 354 14.22 -15.31 -7.78
C ALA A 354 14.67 -16.12 -9.01
N LEU A 355 14.67 -15.50 -10.20
CA LEU A 355 15.18 -16.10 -11.44
C LEU A 355 16.71 -16.28 -11.41
N LEU A 356 17.43 -15.26 -10.94
CA LEU A 356 18.89 -15.28 -10.84
C LEU A 356 19.39 -16.31 -9.84
N GLN A 357 18.76 -16.43 -8.67
CA GLN A 357 19.16 -17.42 -7.67
C GLN A 357 19.06 -18.84 -8.21
N ASN A 358 17.99 -19.18 -8.94
CA ASN A 358 17.87 -20.47 -9.61
C ASN A 358 19.03 -20.68 -10.62
N SER A 359 19.37 -19.66 -11.40
CA SER A 359 20.46 -19.73 -12.38
C SER A 359 21.84 -19.89 -11.75
N ILE A 360 22.15 -19.13 -10.69
CA ILE A 360 23.46 -19.12 -10.02
C ILE A 360 23.79 -20.48 -9.39
N ILE A 361 22.80 -21.15 -8.80
CA ILE A 361 23.01 -22.44 -8.13
C ILE A 361 23.00 -23.64 -9.10
N GLY A 362 22.86 -23.39 -10.42
CA GLY A 362 22.69 -24.45 -11.42
C GLY A 362 21.37 -25.22 -11.23
N GLY A 363 20.31 -24.52 -10.83
CA GLY A 363 19.02 -25.10 -10.47
C GLY A 363 18.31 -25.81 -11.62
N VAL A 364 17.27 -26.56 -11.26
CA VAL A 364 16.41 -27.24 -12.25
C VAL A 364 15.68 -26.24 -13.14
N GLY A 365 15.43 -26.63 -14.40
CA GLY A 365 14.71 -25.79 -15.35
C GLY A 365 13.33 -25.33 -14.84
N ILE A 366 13.05 -24.03 -15.02
CA ILE A 366 11.86 -23.35 -14.51
C ILE A 366 10.76 -23.16 -15.57
N GLU A 367 10.93 -23.72 -16.77
CA GLU A 367 9.92 -23.67 -17.82
C GLU A 367 8.59 -24.31 -17.35
N GLY A 368 7.50 -23.55 -17.48
CA GLY A 368 6.17 -23.92 -17.02
C GLY A 368 5.96 -23.83 -15.50
N ALA A 369 6.90 -23.25 -14.76
CA ALA A 369 6.75 -23.01 -13.32
C ALA A 369 5.77 -21.85 -13.03
N THR A 370 5.41 -21.71 -11.75
CA THR A 370 4.56 -20.63 -11.23
C THR A 370 5.40 -19.69 -10.38
N MET A 371 5.34 -18.39 -10.63
CA MET A 371 5.92 -17.38 -9.75
C MET A 371 4.87 -16.84 -8.78
N TYR A 372 5.22 -16.72 -7.50
CA TYR A 372 4.45 -15.99 -6.50
C TYR A 372 5.24 -14.74 -6.14
N THR A 373 4.63 -13.56 -6.22
CA THR A 373 5.28 -12.28 -5.90
C THR A 373 4.37 -11.40 -5.05
N THR A 374 4.94 -10.70 -4.08
CA THR A 374 4.18 -9.82 -3.18
C THR A 374 3.82 -8.47 -3.80
N THR A 375 4.24 -8.22 -5.05
CA THR A 375 3.88 -7.02 -5.83
C THR A 375 3.71 -7.42 -7.28
N PHE A 376 2.86 -6.74 -8.05
CA PHE A 376 2.75 -7.00 -9.48
C PHE A 376 4.08 -6.71 -10.23
N PRO A 377 4.55 -7.59 -11.14
CA PRO A 377 5.83 -7.41 -11.83
C PRO A 377 5.89 -6.15 -12.70
N CYS A 378 6.99 -5.39 -12.59
CA CYS A 378 7.28 -4.27 -13.49
C CYS A 378 7.62 -4.75 -14.91
N GLU A 379 7.80 -3.82 -15.84
CA GLU A 379 8.03 -4.08 -17.27
C GLU A 379 9.30 -4.91 -17.51
N LEU A 380 10.36 -4.61 -16.76
CA LEU A 380 11.63 -5.33 -16.86
C LEU A 380 11.52 -6.75 -16.30
N CYS A 381 10.74 -6.95 -15.24
CA CYS A 381 10.49 -8.27 -14.67
C CYS A 381 9.58 -9.09 -15.57
N ALA A 382 8.54 -8.48 -16.15
CA ALA A 382 7.62 -9.13 -17.08
C ALA A 382 8.36 -9.73 -18.28
N LYS A 383 9.28 -8.97 -18.90
CA LYS A 383 10.14 -9.47 -19.99
C LYS A 383 10.96 -10.71 -19.58
N LYS A 384 11.56 -10.67 -18.38
CA LYS A 384 12.39 -11.77 -17.85
C LYS A 384 11.54 -13.01 -17.53
N ILE A 385 10.37 -12.82 -16.93
CA ILE A 385 9.40 -13.88 -16.66
C ILE A 385 8.93 -14.54 -17.95
N TYR A 386 8.62 -13.74 -18.97
CA TYR A 386 8.24 -14.23 -20.31
C TYR A 386 9.37 -15.04 -20.96
N GLN A 387 10.59 -14.50 -20.95
CA GLN A 387 11.79 -15.19 -21.47
C GLN A 387 12.07 -16.51 -20.72
N ALA A 388 11.82 -16.56 -19.42
CA ALA A 388 11.95 -17.76 -18.60
C ALA A 388 10.85 -18.80 -18.84
N ARG A 389 9.84 -18.48 -19.67
CA ARG A 389 8.70 -19.35 -20.02
C ARG A 389 7.96 -19.85 -18.80
N LEU A 390 7.74 -18.97 -17.82
CA LEU A 390 6.84 -19.28 -16.71
C LEU A 390 5.41 -19.39 -17.24
N ARG A 391 4.61 -20.27 -16.64
CA ARG A 391 3.21 -20.47 -17.05
C ARG A 391 2.27 -19.52 -16.33
N LYS A 392 2.57 -19.21 -15.07
CA LYS A 392 1.65 -18.51 -14.17
C LYS A 392 2.39 -17.54 -13.25
N VAL A 393 1.79 -16.38 -13.00
CA VAL A 393 2.23 -15.42 -11.99
C VAL A 393 1.07 -15.12 -11.05
N ILE A 394 1.26 -15.41 -9.77
CA ILE A 394 0.32 -15.08 -8.70
C ILE A 394 0.87 -13.86 -7.94
N TYR A 395 0.09 -12.78 -7.86
CA TYR A 395 0.52 -11.51 -7.28
C TYR A 395 -0.51 -10.95 -6.30
N THR A 396 -0.08 -10.25 -5.25
CA THR A 396 -1.01 -9.70 -4.23
C THR A 396 -1.48 -8.29 -4.52
N GLU A 397 -0.58 -7.43 -5.01
CA GLU A 397 -0.85 -6.00 -5.19
C GLU A 397 -1.25 -5.73 -6.64
N PRO A 398 -2.53 -5.43 -6.96
CA PRO A 398 -2.92 -5.19 -8.33
C PRO A 398 -2.31 -3.89 -8.86
N TYR A 399 -1.76 -3.94 -10.07
CA TYR A 399 -1.37 -2.77 -10.85
C TYR A 399 -2.27 -2.67 -12.09
N PRO A 400 -3.48 -2.11 -11.94
CA PRO A 400 -4.44 -2.04 -13.04
C PRO A 400 -3.85 -1.21 -14.19
N GLU A 401 -3.98 -1.74 -15.40
CA GLU A 401 -3.57 -1.10 -16.66
C GLU A 401 -2.05 -0.91 -16.82
N SER A 402 -1.24 -1.77 -16.19
CA SER A 402 0.21 -1.77 -16.46
C SER A 402 0.51 -2.16 -17.91
N ILE A 403 1.58 -1.57 -18.47
CA ILE A 403 2.16 -2.00 -19.76
C ILE A 403 2.60 -3.46 -19.67
N SER A 404 3.10 -3.89 -18.50
CA SER A 404 3.38 -5.29 -18.20
C SER A 404 2.20 -6.22 -18.49
N GLU A 405 1.00 -5.93 -17.97
CA GLU A 405 -0.19 -6.76 -18.15
C GLU A 405 -0.71 -6.73 -19.60
N ASN A 406 -0.78 -5.55 -20.19
CA ASN A 406 -1.47 -5.35 -21.47
C ASN A 406 -0.59 -5.54 -22.70
N VAL A 407 0.73 -5.48 -22.53
CA VAL A 407 1.69 -5.63 -23.62
C VAL A 407 2.62 -6.80 -23.32
N PHE A 408 3.53 -6.70 -22.36
CA PHE A 408 4.64 -7.67 -22.23
C PHE A 408 4.20 -9.11 -21.92
N PHE A 409 3.10 -9.31 -21.18
CA PHE A 409 2.57 -10.65 -20.94
C PHE A 409 1.65 -11.19 -22.04
N LYS A 410 1.23 -10.35 -23.00
CA LYS A 410 0.31 -10.69 -24.08
C LYS A 410 0.96 -10.69 -25.47
N ASP A 411 2.15 -10.10 -25.60
CA ASP A 411 2.90 -9.96 -26.84
C ASP A 411 3.74 -11.21 -27.13
N GLY A 412 3.14 -12.18 -27.81
CA GLY A 412 3.85 -13.35 -28.36
C GLY A 412 3.02 -14.65 -28.36
N SER A 413 3.65 -15.75 -28.74
CA SER A 413 2.98 -17.07 -28.88
C SER A 413 2.72 -17.80 -27.57
N HIS A 414 3.37 -17.40 -26.48
CA HIS A 414 3.19 -17.99 -25.16
C HIS A 414 2.22 -17.15 -24.34
N SER A 415 1.30 -17.80 -23.63
CA SER A 415 0.41 -17.15 -22.67
C SER A 415 0.90 -17.37 -21.26
N ILE A 416 0.89 -16.29 -20.47
CA ILE A 416 1.17 -16.33 -19.02
C ILE A 416 -0.13 -16.03 -18.29
N GLU A 417 -0.54 -16.95 -17.42
CA GLU A 417 -1.72 -16.77 -16.58
C GLU A 417 -1.38 -15.81 -15.42
N LEU A 418 -1.99 -14.64 -15.42
CA LEU A 418 -1.87 -13.65 -14.34
C LEU A 418 -3.04 -13.83 -13.38
N VAL A 419 -2.75 -14.08 -12.11
CA VAL A 419 -3.76 -14.35 -11.09
C VAL A 419 -3.54 -13.45 -9.88
N GLN A 420 -4.54 -12.66 -9.54
CA GLN A 420 -4.53 -11.92 -8.28
C GLN A 420 -4.74 -12.88 -7.11
N PHE A 421 -3.84 -12.81 -6.13
CA PHE A 421 -3.86 -13.62 -4.94
C PHE A 421 -5.13 -13.42 -4.11
N GLU A 422 -5.74 -14.53 -3.72
CA GLU A 422 -6.85 -14.62 -2.79
C GLU A 422 -6.41 -15.53 -1.64
N GLY A 423 -6.62 -15.09 -0.40
CA GLY A 423 -6.08 -15.80 0.76
C GLY A 423 -5.76 -14.91 1.95
N VAL A 424 -5.32 -15.55 3.02
CA VAL A 424 -4.72 -14.87 4.17
C VAL A 424 -3.32 -14.35 3.80
N LYS A 425 -3.06 -13.07 4.10
CA LYS A 425 -1.76 -12.40 3.94
C LYS A 425 -0.90 -12.53 5.19
N SER A 426 0.36 -12.13 5.07
CA SER A 426 1.40 -12.46 6.05
C SER A 426 1.16 -12.02 7.48
N HIS A 427 0.54 -10.85 7.70
CA HIS A 427 0.30 -10.32 9.04
C HIS A 427 -0.59 -11.25 9.90
N SER A 428 -1.58 -11.90 9.29
CA SER A 428 -2.55 -12.75 10.00
C SER A 428 -2.40 -14.24 9.71
N TYR A 429 -1.42 -14.63 8.89
CA TYR A 429 -1.21 -16.03 8.50
C TYR A 429 -1.11 -16.95 9.72
N TYR A 430 -0.20 -16.66 10.66
CA TYR A 430 -0.07 -17.47 11.87
C TYR A 430 -1.22 -17.25 12.86
N ARG A 431 -1.79 -16.05 12.94
CA ARG A 431 -2.96 -15.77 13.80
C ARG A 431 -4.17 -16.62 13.43
N LEU A 432 -4.33 -16.95 12.14
CA LEU A 432 -5.47 -17.71 11.63
C LEU A 432 -5.16 -19.21 11.48
N TYR A 433 -3.94 -19.58 11.08
CA TYR A 433 -3.60 -20.97 10.78
C TYR A 433 -2.88 -21.72 11.91
N LYS A 434 -2.30 -21.02 12.88
CA LYS A 434 -1.68 -21.65 14.04
C LYS A 434 -2.60 -21.51 15.24
N SER A 435 -3.06 -22.65 15.77
CA SER A 435 -3.84 -22.64 17.00
C SER A 435 -2.96 -22.21 18.18
N THR A 436 -3.52 -21.43 19.10
CA THR A 436 -2.83 -20.99 20.32
C THR A 436 -2.73 -22.11 21.36
N ILE A 437 -3.67 -23.06 21.33
CA ILE A 437 -3.71 -24.26 22.18
C ILE A 437 -3.66 -25.47 21.25
N ASP A 438 -2.99 -26.55 21.66
CA ASP A 438 -2.98 -27.76 20.85
C ASP A 438 -4.41 -28.29 20.63
N LYS A 439 -4.69 -28.77 19.42
CA LYS A 439 -6.05 -29.24 19.07
C LYS A 439 -6.54 -30.35 20.01
N LYS A 440 -5.63 -31.22 20.47
CA LYS A 440 -5.94 -32.29 21.42
C LYS A 440 -6.29 -31.73 22.79
N GLU A 441 -5.52 -30.77 23.30
CA GLU A 441 -5.77 -30.12 24.58
C GLU A 441 -7.10 -29.35 24.58
N PHE A 442 -7.38 -28.61 23.51
CA PHE A 442 -8.64 -27.90 23.34
C PHE A 442 -9.84 -28.86 23.34
N GLN A 443 -9.75 -30.00 22.64
CA GLN A 443 -10.81 -31.02 22.62
C GLN A 443 -11.04 -31.65 24.00
N ILE A 444 -9.98 -31.83 24.78
CA ILE A 444 -10.10 -32.30 26.16
C ILE A 444 -10.82 -31.25 27.01
N GLN A 445 -10.42 -29.98 26.90
CA GLN A 445 -11.05 -28.89 27.63
C GLN A 445 -12.54 -28.72 27.30
N GLU A 446 -12.94 -28.80 26.03
CA GLU A 446 -14.36 -28.76 25.63
C GLU A 446 -15.18 -29.86 26.31
N ARG A 447 -14.63 -31.09 26.42
CA ARG A 447 -15.29 -32.22 27.12
C ARG A 447 -15.38 -32.05 28.65
N PHE A 448 -14.62 -31.14 29.23
CA PHE A 448 -14.67 -30.83 30.66
C PHE A 448 -15.60 -29.65 30.97
N ILE A 449 -15.80 -28.74 30.02
CA ILE A 449 -16.65 -27.56 30.16
C ILE A 449 -18.12 -27.87 29.83
N TYR A 450 -18.36 -28.76 28.87
CA TYR A 450 -19.67 -29.28 28.49
C TYR A 450 -19.86 -30.70 29.02
#